data_AF-A0A352SC14-F1
#
_entry.id   AF-A0A352SC14-F1
#
_cell.length_a   1.000
_cell.length_b   1.000
_cell.length_c   1.000
_cell.angle_alpha   90.00
_cell.angle_beta   90.00
_cell.angle_gamma   90.00
#
_symmetry.space_group_name_H-M   'P 1'
#
loop_
_entity.id
_entity.type
_entity.pdbx_description
1 polymer ?
#
loop_
_entity_poly.entity_id
_entity_poly.type
_entity_poly.pdbx_seq_one_letter_code
_entity_poly.pdbx_strand_id
1 'polypeptide(L)' 'IIGGVLFGLMAGITYWFPKAFGYRLVSSWGKASFWFWFVGFYFAFMPLYWLGLLGVTRRMNHFD' A
#
# COMPACT_ATOMS: atom_id res chain seq x y z
N ILE A 1 -4.59 0.14 -8.50
CA ILE A 1 -5.37 1.02 -7.59
C ILE A 1 -4.54 1.38 -6.37
N ILE A 2 -4.14 0.44 -5.52
CA ILE A 2 -3.38 0.70 -4.29
C ILE A 2 -2.09 1.50 -4.59
N GLY A 3 -1.29 1.04 -5.57
CA GLY A 3 -0.07 1.70 -6.04
C GLY A 3 -0.21 3.19 -6.39
N GLY A 4 -1.26 3.56 -7.13
CA GLY A 4 -1.43 4.93 -7.62
C GLY A 4 -2.32 5.80 -6.72
N VAL A 5 -3.43 5.24 -6.24
CA VAL A 5 -4.46 5.99 -5.52
C VAL A 5 -4.16 6.07 -4.03
N LEU A 6 -3.84 4.93 -3.40
CA LEU A 6 -3.64 4.91 -1.94
C LEU A 6 -2.34 5.60 -1.56
N PHE A 7 -1.23 5.30 -2.24
CA PHE A 7 0.02 6.03 -2.00
C PHE A 7 -0.11 7.51 -2.37
N GLY A 8 -0.87 7.85 -3.41
CA GLY A 8 -1.19 9.24 -3.75
C GLY A 8 -1.98 9.95 -2.64
N LEU A 9 -2.96 9.29 -2.04
CA LEU A 9 -3.71 9.80 -0.88
C LEU A 9 -2.80 9.99 0.34
N MET A 10 -1.95 9.01 0.66
CA MET A 10 -1.01 9.12 1.79
C MET A 10 -0.01 10.26 1.58
N ALA A 11 0.50 10.43 0.35
CA ALA A 11 1.34 11.56 -0.03
C ALA A 11 0.60 12.89 0.09
N GLY A 12 -0.65 12.95 -0.38
CA GLY A 12 -1.49 14.14 -0.28
C GLY A 12 -1.76 14.54 1.17
N ILE A 13 -2.13 13.58 2.02
CA ILE A 13 -2.35 13.82 3.45
C ILE A 13 -1.08 14.33 4.10
N THR A 14 0.06 13.65 3.94
CA THR A 14 1.32 14.06 4.58
C THR A 14 1.84 15.41 4.08
N TYR A 15 1.63 15.73 2.81
CA TYR A 15 2.05 17.00 2.21
C TYR A 15 1.15 18.18 2.63
N TRP A 16 -0.17 18.01 2.57
CA TRP A 16 -1.15 19.07 2.89
C TRP A 16 -1.54 19.13 4.37
N PHE A 17 -1.06 18.19 5.21
CA PHE A 17 -1.34 18.17 6.64
C PHE A 17 -1.11 19.50 7.36
N PRO A 18 0.02 20.20 7.13
CA PRO A 18 0.29 21.46 7.82
C PRO A 18 -0.67 22.57 7.38
N LYS A 19 -1.20 22.49 6.16
CA LYS A 19 -2.19 23.44 5.66
C LYS A 19 -3.56 23.25 6.31
N ALA A 20 -3.91 22.01 6.67
CA ALA A 20 -5.18 21.67 7.30
C ALA A 20 -5.16 21.84 8.84
N PHE A 21 -4.06 21.47 9.50
CA PHE A 21 -4.01 21.39 10.98
C PHE A 21 -3.00 22.34 11.63
N GLY A 22 -2.14 23.02 10.87
CA GLY A 22 -1.19 24.01 11.39
C GLY A 22 0.10 23.44 11.99
N TYR A 23 0.30 22.12 12.00
CA TYR A 23 1.55 21.47 12.44
C TYR A 23 2.00 20.37 11.46
N ARG A 24 3.26 19.96 11.54
CA ARG A 24 3.85 18.94 10.67
C ARG A 24 3.83 17.56 11.35
N LEU A 25 3.55 16.52 10.57
CA LEU A 25 3.71 15.14 11.01
C LEU A 25 5.19 14.81 11.27
N VAL A 26 5.43 13.92 12.23
CA VAL A 26 6.78 13.47 12.57
C VAL A 26 7.33 12.62 11.42
N SER A 27 8.47 13.05 10.86
CA SER A 27 9.07 12.43 9.67
C SER A 27 9.47 10.96 9.88
N SER A 28 9.88 10.57 11.09
CA SER A 28 10.27 9.18 11.39
C SER A 28 9.10 8.20 11.21
N TRP A 29 7.93 8.53 11.76
CA TRP A 29 6.72 7.72 11.62
C TRP A 29 6.19 7.69 10.18
N GLY A 30 6.31 8.81 9.46
CA GLY A 30 5.97 8.85 8.03
C GLY A 30 6.83 7.89 7.20
N LYS A 31 8.15 7.87 7.42
CA LYS A 31 9.06 6.94 6.73
C LYS A 31 8.79 5.49 7.12
N ALA A 32 8.55 5.20 8.41
CA ALA A 32 8.22 3.86 8.85
C ALA A 32 6.93 3.35 8.19
N SER A 33 5.86 4.17 8.20
CA SER A 33 4.59 3.84 7.55
C SER A 33 4.76 3.57 6.04
N PHE A 34 5.57 4.39 5.36
CA PHE A 34 5.89 4.18 3.94
C PHE A 34 6.57 2.83 3.69
N TRP A 35 7.61 2.48 4.46
CA TRP A 35 8.32 1.21 4.27
C TRP A 35 7.46 -0.01 4.58
N PHE A 36 6.67 0.03 5.65
CA PHE A 36 5.74 -1.06 5.96
C PHE A 36 4.70 -1.26 4.84
N TRP A 37 4.12 -0.18 4.32
CA TRP A 37 3.17 -0.25 3.21
C TRP A 37 3.83 -0.74 1.92
N PHE A 38 5.02 -0.24 1.60
CA PHE A 38 5.73 -0.61 0.40
C PHE A 38 6.11 -2.09 0.40
N VAL A 39 6.77 -2.56 1.46
CA VAL A 39 7.19 -3.97 1.59
C VAL A 39 5.98 -4.90 1.69
N GLY A 40 4.99 -4.55 2.51
CA GLY A 40 3.76 -5.33 2.66
C GLY A 40 2.98 -5.45 1.35
N PHE A 41 2.93 -4.38 0.56
CA PHE A 41 2.30 -4.40 -0.76
C PHE A 41 3.00 -5.38 -1.71
N TYR A 42 4.33 -5.32 -1.82
CA TYR A 42 5.05 -6.27 -2.68
C TYR A 42 4.87 -7.70 -2.20
N PHE A 43 4.98 -7.96 -0.89
CA PHE A 43 4.87 -9.31 -0.36
C PHE A 43 3.46 -9.91 -0.49
N ALA A 44 2.42 -9.10 -0.33
CA ALA A 44 1.04 -9.57 -0.48
C ALA A 44 0.64 -9.77 -1.95
N PHE A 45 1.08 -8.88 -2.85
CA PHE A 45 0.59 -8.86 -4.24
C PHE A 45 1.52 -9.55 -5.24
N MET A 46 2.83 -9.66 -5.01
CA MET A 46 3.73 -10.40 -5.93
C MET A 46 3.39 -11.89 -6.05
N PRO A 47 3.13 -12.64 -4.95
CA PRO A 47 2.80 -14.06 -5.04
C PRO A 47 1.51 -14.32 -5.84
N LEU A 48 0.56 -13.37 -5.83
CA LEU A 48 -0.68 -13.47 -6.60
C LEU A 48 -0.42 -13.50 -8.12
N TYR A 49 0.63 -12.83 -8.62
CA TYR A 49 1.00 -12.94 -10.04
C TYR A 49 1.47 -14.35 -10.37
N TRP A 50 2.27 -14.95 -9.48
CA TRP A 50 2.74 -16.33 -9.64
C TRP A 50 1.58 -17.33 -9.59
N LEU A 51 0.69 -17.22 -8.60
CA LEU A 51 -0.52 -18.05 -8.53
C LEU A 51 -1.38 -17.93 -9.79
N GLY A 52 -1.53 -16.72 -10.33
CA GLY A 52 -2.27 -16.50 -11.57
C GLY A 52 -1.64 -17.21 -12.77
N LEU A 53 -0.31 -17.25 -12.86
CA LEU A 53 0.42 -17.97 -13.92
C LEU A 53 0.31 -19.49 -13.75
N LEU A 54 0.19 -19.99 -12.51
CA LEU A 54 -0.09 -21.39 -12.22
C LEU A 54 -1.54 -21.82 -12.51
N GLY A 55 -2.39 -20.91 -13.00
CA GLY A 55 -3.76 -21.20 -13.41
C GLY A 55 -4.79 -21.08 -12.29
N VAL A 56 -4.41 -20.54 -11.12
CA VAL A 56 -5.35 -20.32 -10.03
C VAL A 56 -6.39 -19.27 -10.43
N THR A 57 -7.66 -19.65 -10.37
CA THR A 57 -8.77 -18.79 -10.76
C THR A 57 -9.21 -17.87 -9.61
N ARG A 58 -9.72 -16.70 -9.98
CA ARG A 58 -10.20 -15.71 -9.01
C ARG A 58 -11.50 -16.18 -8.35
N ARG A 59 -11.71 -15.78 -7.08
CA ARG A 59 -12.95 -16.00 -6.30
C ARG A 59 -13.22 -17.47 -5.92
N MET A 60 -12.17 -18.25 -5.72
CA MET A 60 -12.25 -19.60 -5.18
C MET A 60 -12.04 -19.57 -3.66
N ASN A 61 -12.83 -20.34 -2.91
CA ASN A 61 -12.72 -20.43 -1.45
C ASN A 61 -11.88 -21.65 -0.99
N HIS A 62 -11.69 -22.63 -1.86
CA HIS A 62 -10.91 -23.83 -1.62
C HIS A 62 -9.95 -24.07 -2.79
N PHE A 63 -8.74 -24.53 -2.46
CA PHE A 63 -7.77 -25.04 -3.42
C PHE A 63 -7.69 -26.55 -3.15
N ASP A 64 -7.93 -27.34 -4.19
CA ASP A 64 -7.78 -28.80 -4.16
C ASP A 64 -6.30 -29.22 -4.20
#